data_AF-A0A0G2FX01-F1
#
_entry.id   AF-A0A0G2FX01-F1
#
_cell.length_a   1.000
_cell.length_b   1.000
_cell.length_c   1.000
_cell.angle_alpha   90.00
_cell.angle_beta   90.00
_cell.angle_gamma   90.00
#
_symmetry.space_group_name_H-M   'P 1'
#
loop_
_entity.id
_entity.type
_entity.pdbx_description
1 polymer ?
#
loop_
_entity_poly.entity_id
_entity_poly.type
_entity_poly.pdbx_seq_one_letter_code
_entity_poly.pdbx_strand_id
1 'polypeptide(L)'
;MPATADPELGVHKKDDDLFVKGVEKRAASLGWKSAPRVAPRRTFKRLGLLVLIAAVAYIFIHNIPTDLGPRRSGRPTYPIAKAPSQAAPKPQTPSASEKVDNDEGEAGPPARDYDGPVRFLELAETLHAIGGTHGSSTLNKNVLFAASSLRSAGSLLPLACKMGRELRAYVHFALLSRNDIKIEELRAVNGIGKSCEIIFHDARAEFPSISSDERFAKSVERALYHINNYMHPQAIIVDSSGHRITRRGDTEEESSVRFLEGFWPTNPDLSHVLVLSPQVELSPNYYHYLKLAVLEYRYSGPAIYQAWDKRVFSLSLDLPSKNLDASAPFVPPTKHAGELDGPELGAQSSSQSTSFLWQAPNSNAALFMGDRWAELHGFVSQLLEAQHGFQSTPALLAEKSVSKDYPSWLEHALRLCRVRGYMTIYPGADLAANLATTHGELYQKPEEYENDKSNMRHGDEDEVILRQGTLLDGLPNGEGLPRFNEMTLLSWDDNRISLEDLNEESIKYAAGFRRTVGGCRTGQTAVPDPSAKDLYCMGDDGV
;
A
#
# COMPACT_ATOMS: atom_id res chain seq x y z
N MET A 1 12.78 -65.59 -24.60
CA MET A 1 11.76 -66.65 -24.39
C MET A 1 12.52 -67.92 -24.00
N PRO A 2 12.06 -68.78 -23.05
CA PRO A 2 10.78 -68.80 -22.32
C PRO A 2 10.86 -69.02 -20.77
N ALA A 3 9.70 -68.82 -20.12
CA ALA A 3 9.07 -69.50 -18.97
C ALA A 3 9.84 -69.70 -17.63
N THR A 4 9.53 -68.93 -16.57
CA THR A 4 8.51 -69.10 -15.49
C THR A 4 8.97 -69.91 -14.27
N ALA A 5 9.06 -69.27 -13.10
CA ALA A 5 8.68 -69.78 -11.77
C ALA A 5 8.89 -68.71 -10.67
N ASP A 6 7.85 -68.49 -9.84
CA ASP A 6 7.85 -67.90 -8.48
C ASP A 6 8.63 -68.84 -7.48
N PRO A 7 8.75 -68.65 -6.13
CA PRO A 7 7.98 -67.79 -5.19
C PRO A 7 8.72 -67.27 -3.90
N GLU A 8 7.90 -66.73 -2.96
CA GLU A 8 8.01 -66.67 -1.47
C GLU A 8 7.95 -65.24 -0.88
N LEU A 9 7.19 -64.87 0.15
CA LEU A 9 6.49 -65.53 1.28
C LEU A 9 5.21 -64.70 1.62
N GLY A 10 4.03 -65.28 1.89
CA GLY A 10 3.55 -65.77 3.20
C GLY A 10 2.48 -64.80 3.77
N VAL A 11 1.31 -65.14 4.33
CA VAL A 11 0.70 -66.39 4.83
C VAL A 11 -0.84 -66.21 4.77
N HIS A 12 -1.57 -67.22 4.33
CA HIS A 12 -3.05 -67.25 4.23
C HIS A 12 -3.60 -68.55 4.83
N LYS A 13 -4.84 -68.45 5.37
CA LYS A 13 -5.88 -69.49 5.56
C LYS A 13 -5.68 -70.54 6.67
N LYS A 14 -6.71 -71.22 7.21
CA LYS A 14 -8.18 -71.09 7.36
C LYS A 14 -8.67 -72.46 7.90
N ASP A 15 -9.55 -72.41 8.89
CA ASP A 15 -10.50 -73.42 9.43
C ASP A 15 -10.02 -74.80 9.94
N ASP A 16 -10.59 -75.22 11.08
CA ASP A 16 -10.91 -76.63 11.40
C ASP A 16 -12.05 -76.71 12.46
N ASP A 17 -12.85 -77.77 12.32
CA ASP A 17 -14.21 -78.03 12.84
C ASP A 17 -14.31 -78.50 14.32
N LEU A 18 -15.54 -78.55 14.86
CA LEU A 18 -16.20 -79.72 15.51
C LEU A 18 -17.19 -79.32 16.63
N PHE A 19 -18.47 -79.73 16.54
CA PHE A 19 -19.22 -80.46 17.59
C PHE A 19 -20.68 -80.84 17.17
N VAL A 20 -20.79 -82.05 16.63
CA VAL A 20 -21.74 -83.19 16.78
C VAL A 20 -23.16 -83.06 17.42
N LYS A 21 -24.17 -83.37 16.56
CA LYS A 21 -25.40 -84.25 16.62
C LYS A 21 -26.57 -84.12 17.63
N GLY A 22 -27.80 -84.23 17.06
CA GLY A 22 -29.01 -84.82 17.66
C GLY A 22 -30.36 -84.24 17.17
N VAL A 23 -30.88 -84.56 15.97
CA VAL A 23 -31.94 -85.55 15.64
C VAL A 23 -33.41 -85.09 15.83
N GLU A 24 -34.12 -85.05 14.69
CA GLU A 24 -35.57 -85.28 14.44
C GLU A 24 -36.68 -84.25 14.86
N LYS A 25 -37.29 -83.55 13.88
CA LYS A 25 -38.51 -83.95 13.13
C LYS A 25 -39.06 -82.84 12.22
N ARG A 26 -39.63 -83.26 11.09
CA ARG A 26 -40.35 -82.48 10.07
C ARG A 26 -41.53 -81.70 10.64
N ALA A 27 -41.82 -80.51 10.10
CA ALA A 27 -43.04 -80.21 9.32
C ALA A 27 -43.29 -78.68 9.25
N ALA A 28 -43.79 -78.26 8.09
CA ALA A 28 -44.14 -76.89 7.73
C ALA A 28 -45.33 -76.31 8.54
N SER A 29 -45.35 -74.99 8.71
CA SER A 29 -46.50 -74.13 8.33
C SER A 29 -46.31 -72.68 8.76
N LEU A 30 -46.89 -71.79 7.95
CA LEU A 30 -47.03 -70.35 8.12
C LEU A 30 -47.69 -69.96 9.46
N GLY A 31 -47.30 -68.80 10.01
CA GLY A 31 -48.09 -68.14 11.04
C GLY A 31 -47.50 -66.82 11.53
N TRP A 32 -48.15 -65.70 11.15
CA TRP A 32 -47.90 -64.35 11.65
C TRP A 32 -47.74 -64.25 13.17
N LYS A 33 -46.79 -63.43 13.65
CA LYS A 33 -46.81 -62.86 15.01
C LYS A 33 -46.31 -61.41 15.07
N SER A 34 -47.29 -60.51 15.25
CA SER A 34 -47.38 -59.35 16.15
C SER A 34 -46.17 -58.44 16.45
N ALA A 35 -46.40 -57.14 16.20
CA ALA A 35 -45.58 -55.98 16.56
C ALA A 35 -45.37 -55.79 18.08
N PRO A 36 -44.20 -55.30 18.53
CA PRO A 36 -43.97 -54.91 19.92
C PRO A 36 -44.55 -53.51 20.19
N ARG A 37 -45.41 -53.41 21.20
CA ARG A 37 -45.98 -52.15 21.71
C ARG A 37 -44.87 -51.32 22.37
N VAL A 38 -44.51 -50.19 21.77
CA VAL A 38 -43.57 -49.21 22.33
C VAL A 38 -44.28 -48.37 23.39
N ALA A 39 -43.73 -48.34 24.62
CA ALA A 39 -44.28 -47.60 25.74
C ALA A 39 -44.36 -46.08 25.46
N PRO A 40 -45.49 -45.40 25.77
CA PRO A 40 -45.81 -44.07 25.24
C PRO A 40 -44.95 -42.94 25.83
N ARG A 41 -44.20 -43.15 26.92
CA ARG A 41 -43.43 -42.09 27.58
C ARG A 41 -42.10 -41.72 26.88
N ARG A 42 -41.54 -42.60 26.04
CA ARG A 42 -40.30 -42.30 25.28
C ARG A 42 -40.58 -41.68 23.91
N THR A 43 -41.75 -41.92 23.33
CA THR A 43 -42.16 -41.35 22.04
C THR A 43 -42.48 -39.87 22.15
N PHE A 44 -43.13 -39.41 23.24
CA PHE A 44 -43.40 -37.98 23.44
C PHE A 44 -42.12 -37.14 23.62
N LYS A 45 -41.06 -37.69 24.23
CA LYS A 45 -39.75 -36.98 24.31
C LYS A 45 -39.07 -36.86 22.95
N ARG A 46 -39.15 -37.89 22.11
CA ARG A 46 -38.61 -37.86 20.74
C ARG A 46 -39.42 -36.94 19.83
N LEU A 47 -40.75 -36.92 20.00
CA LEU A 47 -41.63 -36.02 19.29
C LEU A 47 -41.41 -34.56 19.72
N GLY A 48 -41.25 -34.30 21.02
CA GLY A 48 -40.91 -32.98 21.53
C GLY A 48 -39.55 -32.48 21.03
N LEU A 49 -38.55 -33.36 20.97
CA LEU A 49 -37.23 -33.02 20.40
C LEU A 49 -37.33 -32.72 18.90
N LEU A 50 -38.11 -33.49 18.14
CA LEU A 50 -38.34 -33.23 16.72
C LEU A 50 -39.07 -31.91 16.48
N VAL A 51 -40.07 -31.59 17.30
CA VAL A 51 -40.77 -30.30 17.23
C VAL A 51 -39.82 -29.16 17.58
N LEU A 52 -38.92 -29.33 18.56
CA LEU A 52 -37.92 -28.33 18.91
C LEU A 52 -36.88 -28.14 17.80
N ILE A 53 -36.39 -29.22 17.19
CA ILE A 53 -35.48 -29.15 16.03
C ILE A 53 -36.19 -28.47 14.86
N ALA A 54 -37.45 -28.80 14.60
CA ALA A 54 -38.25 -28.18 13.55
C ALA A 54 -38.50 -26.69 13.83
N ALA A 55 -38.74 -26.32 15.08
CA ALA A 55 -38.90 -24.92 15.49
C ALA A 55 -37.59 -24.14 15.36
N VAL A 56 -36.45 -24.73 15.75
CA VAL A 56 -35.13 -24.12 15.57
C VAL A 56 -34.80 -23.99 14.09
N ALA A 57 -35.08 -25.00 13.27
CA ALA A 57 -34.89 -24.95 11.83
C ALA A 57 -35.82 -23.92 11.17
N TYR A 58 -37.07 -23.82 11.62
CA TYR A 58 -38.02 -22.80 11.16
C TYR A 58 -37.55 -21.39 11.52
N ILE A 59 -37.15 -21.16 12.77
CA ILE A 59 -36.60 -19.88 13.24
C ILE A 59 -35.31 -19.56 12.47
N PHE A 60 -34.43 -20.53 12.26
CA PHE A 60 -33.22 -20.35 11.45
C PHE A 60 -33.60 -19.95 10.03
N ILE A 61 -34.44 -20.70 9.33
CA ILE A 61 -34.87 -20.39 7.95
C ILE A 61 -35.57 -19.02 7.86
N HIS A 62 -36.37 -18.65 8.86
CA HIS A 62 -37.09 -17.37 8.87
C HIS A 62 -36.23 -16.17 9.30
N ASN A 63 -35.12 -16.42 10.00
CA ASN A 63 -34.14 -15.40 10.39
C ASN A 63 -32.82 -15.50 9.61
N ILE A 64 -32.73 -16.34 8.56
CA ILE A 64 -31.64 -16.24 7.60
C ILE A 64 -31.83 -14.87 6.92
N PRO A 65 -30.90 -13.91 7.08
CA PRO A 65 -30.95 -12.69 6.30
C PRO A 65 -30.85 -13.09 4.84
N THR A 66 -31.94 -12.91 4.09
CA THR A 66 -32.00 -13.14 2.64
C THR A 66 -31.09 -12.19 1.85
N ASP A 67 -30.33 -11.33 2.53
CA ASP A 67 -29.37 -10.37 1.95
C ASP A 67 -27.96 -10.93 1.74
N LEU A 68 -27.67 -12.17 2.17
CA LEU A 68 -26.39 -12.82 1.86
C LEU A 68 -26.53 -13.77 0.67
N GLY A 69 -26.85 -13.20 -0.49
CA GLY A 69 -26.70 -13.89 -1.77
C GLY A 69 -25.22 -14.20 -2.05
N PRO A 70 -24.90 -15.24 -2.85
CA PRO A 70 -23.53 -15.54 -3.24
C PRO A 70 -22.89 -14.30 -3.90
N ARG A 71 -21.70 -13.93 -3.40
CA ARG A 71 -20.89 -12.79 -3.84
C ARG A 71 -20.55 -12.91 -5.32
N ARG A 72 -21.46 -12.48 -6.20
CA ARG A 72 -21.18 -12.36 -7.63
C ARG A 72 -20.28 -11.15 -7.79
N SER A 73 -18.99 -11.40 -8.00
CA SER A 73 -18.04 -10.47 -8.59
C SER A 73 -18.45 -10.16 -10.03
N GLY A 74 -19.63 -9.56 -10.22
CA GLY A 74 -20.09 -9.11 -11.52
C GLY A 74 -19.14 -8.05 -12.08
N ARG A 75 -18.96 -8.08 -13.40
CA ARG A 75 -18.32 -7.01 -14.15
C ARG A 75 -19.10 -5.71 -13.90
N PRO A 76 -18.45 -4.57 -13.61
CA PRO A 76 -19.11 -3.28 -13.49
C PRO A 76 -19.97 -3.01 -14.74
N THR A 77 -21.22 -2.63 -14.53
CA THR A 77 -22.12 -2.25 -15.62
C THR A 77 -22.21 -0.74 -15.64
N TYR A 78 -21.71 -0.11 -16.70
CA TYR A 78 -21.68 1.34 -16.81
C TYR A 78 -23.06 1.86 -17.21
N PRO A 79 -23.57 2.92 -16.55
CA PRO A 79 -24.83 3.53 -16.96
C PRO A 79 -24.65 4.15 -18.36
N ILE A 80 -25.47 3.72 -19.32
CA ILE A 80 -25.54 4.36 -20.63
C ILE A 80 -26.05 5.79 -20.42
N ALA A 81 -25.25 6.79 -20.79
CA ALA A 81 -25.63 8.19 -20.73
C ALA A 81 -26.94 8.41 -21.52
N LYS A 82 -28.06 8.60 -20.82
CA LYS A 82 -29.29 9.10 -21.43
C LYS A 82 -29.08 10.59 -21.69
N ALA A 83 -29.33 11.02 -22.93
CA ALA A 83 -29.30 12.44 -23.28
C ALA A 83 -30.25 13.23 -22.37
N PRO A 84 -29.85 14.41 -21.83
CA PRO A 84 -30.72 15.19 -20.96
C PRO A 84 -31.95 15.65 -21.73
N SER A 85 -33.14 15.38 -21.20
CA SER A 85 -34.38 16.02 -21.66
C SER A 85 -34.55 17.35 -20.94
N GLN A 86 -34.63 18.42 -21.72
CA GLN A 86 -35.15 19.75 -21.36
C GLN A 86 -34.38 20.53 -20.28
N ALA A 87 -33.58 21.49 -20.76
CA ALA A 87 -32.92 22.50 -19.95
C ALA A 87 -33.93 23.36 -19.18
N ALA A 88 -33.74 23.49 -17.87
CA ALA A 88 -34.33 24.55 -17.08
C ALA A 88 -33.68 25.91 -17.46
N PRO A 89 -34.43 27.03 -17.45
CA PRO A 89 -33.87 28.33 -17.81
C PRO A 89 -32.85 28.82 -16.78
N LYS A 90 -31.66 29.20 -17.26
CA LYS A 90 -30.60 29.83 -16.45
C LYS A 90 -31.06 31.20 -15.90
N PRO A 91 -30.74 31.55 -14.65
CA PRO A 91 -30.80 32.94 -14.19
C PRO A 91 -29.81 33.81 -14.98
N GLN A 92 -30.27 35.00 -15.40
CA GLN A 92 -29.48 35.97 -16.14
C GLN A 92 -28.30 36.48 -15.29
N THR A 93 -27.11 36.46 -15.89
CA THR A 93 -25.92 37.19 -15.42
C THR A 93 -26.26 38.68 -15.31
N PRO A 94 -25.93 39.39 -14.22
CA PRO A 94 -26.05 40.84 -14.21
C PRO A 94 -25.11 41.42 -15.27
N SER A 95 -25.65 42.17 -16.24
CA SER A 95 -24.85 42.92 -17.20
C SER A 95 -24.03 43.96 -16.43
N ALA A 96 -22.71 43.79 -16.41
CA ALA A 96 -21.81 44.89 -16.12
C ALA A 96 -22.05 45.95 -17.22
N SER A 97 -22.42 47.15 -16.78
CA SER A 97 -22.73 48.27 -17.65
C SER A 97 -21.51 48.63 -18.49
N GLU A 98 -21.68 48.64 -19.81
CA GLU A 98 -20.69 49.15 -20.76
C GLU A 98 -20.38 50.62 -20.47
N LYS A 99 -19.13 50.90 -20.09
CA LYS A 99 -18.42 52.08 -20.56
C LYS A 99 -17.18 51.59 -21.29
N VAL A 100 -17.27 51.63 -22.62
CA VAL A 100 -16.15 51.48 -23.53
C VAL A 100 -15.35 52.77 -23.44
N ASP A 101 -14.18 52.71 -22.82
CA ASP A 101 -13.04 53.53 -23.22
C ASP A 101 -11.96 52.56 -23.72
N ASN A 102 -11.62 52.73 -25.00
CA ASN A 102 -10.59 51.97 -25.67
C ASN A 102 -9.23 52.35 -25.08
N ASP A 103 -8.53 51.39 -24.48
CA ASP A 103 -7.08 51.43 -24.43
C ASP A 103 -6.55 50.02 -24.69
N GLU A 104 -5.79 49.89 -25.77
CA GLU A 104 -5.09 48.66 -26.17
C GLU A 104 -3.91 48.44 -25.21
N GLY A 105 -4.21 47.85 -24.05
CA GLY A 105 -3.23 47.32 -23.11
C GLY A 105 -3.36 45.81 -23.02
N GLU A 106 -2.26 45.10 -23.19
CA GLU A 106 -2.12 43.65 -23.04
C GLU A 106 -2.73 43.21 -21.70
N ALA A 107 -3.96 42.66 -21.72
CA ALA A 107 -4.70 42.33 -20.52
C ALA A 107 -3.98 41.19 -19.79
N GLY A 108 -3.37 41.51 -18.64
CA GLY A 108 -2.92 40.51 -17.69
C GLY A 108 -4.05 39.55 -17.29
N PRO A 109 -3.72 38.38 -16.73
CA PRO A 109 -4.73 37.42 -16.29
C PRO A 109 -5.76 38.10 -15.37
N PRO A 110 -7.05 37.73 -15.47
CA PRO A 110 -8.11 38.37 -14.69
C PRO A 110 -7.80 38.31 -13.20
N ALA A 111 -8.11 39.39 -12.48
CA ALA A 111 -7.90 39.47 -11.04
C ALA A 111 -8.58 38.28 -10.33
N ARG A 112 -7.81 37.58 -9.49
CA ARG A 112 -8.26 36.40 -8.72
C ARG A 112 -8.74 36.83 -7.34
N ASP A 113 -9.78 37.64 -7.27
CA ASP A 113 -10.24 38.30 -6.05
C ASP A 113 -11.66 37.89 -5.62
N TYR A 114 -12.31 36.96 -6.33
CA TYR A 114 -13.64 36.53 -5.95
C TYR A 114 -13.64 35.58 -4.74
N ASP A 115 -14.24 36.05 -3.65
CA ASP A 115 -14.36 35.34 -2.35
C ASP A 115 -15.81 34.97 -1.95
N GLY A 116 -16.73 34.92 -2.92
CA GLY A 116 -18.13 34.55 -2.66
C GLY A 116 -18.35 33.09 -2.21
N PRO A 117 -19.59 32.69 -1.89
CA PRO A 117 -19.89 31.33 -1.44
C PRO A 117 -19.48 30.27 -2.48
N VAL A 118 -19.01 29.11 -1.99
CA VAL A 118 -18.69 27.96 -2.84
C VAL A 118 -19.98 27.23 -3.19
N ARG A 119 -20.33 27.18 -4.48
CA ARG A 119 -21.48 26.46 -5.02
C ARG A 119 -21.04 25.61 -6.21
N PHE A 120 -21.51 24.37 -6.27
CA PHE A 120 -21.29 23.47 -7.39
C PHE A 120 -22.57 23.38 -8.22
N LEU A 121 -22.49 23.75 -9.50
CA LEU A 121 -23.67 23.78 -10.38
C LEU A 121 -24.03 22.38 -10.88
N GLU A 122 -23.03 21.56 -11.19
CA GLU A 122 -23.20 20.29 -11.92
C GLU A 122 -22.84 19.05 -11.08
N LEU A 123 -22.10 19.22 -9.98
CA LEU A 123 -21.60 18.11 -9.16
C LEU A 123 -22.73 17.24 -8.60
N ALA A 124 -23.79 17.87 -8.10
CA ALA A 124 -24.93 17.16 -7.51
C ALA A 124 -25.63 16.26 -8.54
N GLU A 125 -25.79 16.71 -9.78
CA GLU A 125 -26.43 15.92 -10.83
C GLU A 125 -25.60 14.68 -11.16
N THR A 126 -24.29 14.86 -11.35
CA THR A 126 -23.39 13.75 -11.69
C THR A 126 -23.24 12.74 -10.53
N LEU A 127 -23.26 13.18 -9.27
CA LEU A 127 -23.22 12.28 -8.10
C LEU A 127 -24.53 11.51 -7.87
N HIS A 128 -25.70 12.07 -8.20
CA HIS A 128 -26.94 11.30 -8.13
C HIS A 128 -27.05 10.27 -9.26
N ALA A 129 -26.44 10.52 -10.42
CA ALA A 129 -26.46 9.62 -11.57
C ALA A 129 -25.70 8.30 -11.32
N ILE A 130 -24.85 8.22 -10.30
CA ILE A 130 -24.02 7.02 -10.00
C ILE A 130 -24.68 6.02 -9.04
N GLY A 131 -26.01 6.06 -8.88
CA GLY A 131 -26.73 5.11 -8.02
C GLY A 131 -26.42 3.62 -8.30
N GLY A 132 -26.03 3.29 -9.53
CA GLY A 132 -25.63 1.94 -9.95
C GLY A 132 -24.20 1.51 -9.57
N THR A 133 -23.38 2.40 -9.00
CA THR A 133 -21.99 2.10 -8.61
C THR A 133 -21.84 1.75 -7.13
N HIS A 134 -22.95 1.57 -6.41
CA HIS A 134 -22.98 1.29 -4.97
C HIS A 134 -22.30 2.36 -4.10
N GLY A 135 -22.36 3.63 -4.53
CA GLY A 135 -21.80 4.76 -3.77
C GLY A 135 -22.41 4.95 -2.37
N SER A 136 -23.59 4.40 -2.08
CA SER A 136 -24.18 4.41 -0.73
C SER A 136 -23.56 3.40 0.26
N SER A 137 -22.68 2.52 -0.22
CA SER A 137 -21.99 1.51 0.58
C SER A 137 -20.50 1.85 0.67
N THR A 138 -19.90 1.67 1.84
CA THR A 138 -18.44 1.76 2.03
C THR A 138 -17.69 0.62 1.36
N LEU A 139 -18.39 -0.49 1.07
CA LEU A 139 -17.88 -1.59 0.27
C LEU A 139 -18.40 -1.45 -1.16
N ASN A 140 -17.58 -0.87 -2.04
CA ASN A 140 -17.87 -0.69 -3.47
C ASN A 140 -16.58 -0.87 -4.30
N LYS A 141 -16.63 -0.54 -5.60
CA LYS A 141 -15.49 -0.62 -6.52
C LYS A 141 -15.21 0.72 -7.22
N ASN A 142 -15.50 1.83 -6.55
CA ASN A 142 -15.38 3.17 -7.13
C ASN A 142 -13.93 3.62 -7.02
N VAL A 143 -13.33 3.99 -8.14
CA VAL A 143 -11.98 4.58 -8.21
C VAL A 143 -12.12 5.96 -8.82
N LEU A 144 -11.60 6.97 -8.12
CA LEU A 144 -11.68 8.36 -8.53
C LEU A 144 -10.34 8.84 -9.07
N PHE A 145 -10.33 9.37 -10.30
CA PHE A 145 -9.28 10.22 -10.82
C PHE A 145 -9.70 11.68 -10.61
N ALA A 146 -8.86 12.50 -9.98
CA ALA A 146 -9.18 13.89 -9.70
C ALA A 146 -8.09 14.82 -10.23
N ALA A 147 -8.48 15.83 -11.01
CA ALA A 147 -7.57 16.79 -11.63
C ALA A 147 -7.95 18.23 -11.29
N SER A 148 -7.00 19.01 -10.78
CA SER A 148 -7.16 20.44 -10.48
C SER A 148 -6.73 21.37 -11.62
N SER A 149 -6.22 20.81 -12.73
CA SER A 149 -5.76 21.57 -13.89
C SER A 149 -5.98 20.80 -15.20
N LEU A 150 -5.95 21.49 -16.35
CA LEU A 150 -6.02 20.83 -17.66
C LEU A 150 -4.79 19.97 -17.95
N ARG A 151 -3.62 20.38 -17.45
CA ARG A 151 -2.38 19.60 -17.55
C ARG A 151 -2.54 18.26 -16.82
N SER A 152 -3.02 18.33 -15.58
CA SER A 152 -3.28 17.14 -14.76
C SER A 152 -4.40 16.27 -15.32
N ALA A 153 -5.39 16.87 -15.96
CA ALA A 153 -6.40 16.10 -16.68
C ALA A 153 -5.78 15.36 -17.88
N GLY A 154 -4.88 16.01 -18.63
CA GLY A 154 -4.19 15.39 -19.76
C GLY A 154 -3.29 14.21 -19.38
N SER A 155 -2.67 14.23 -18.19
CA SER A 155 -1.88 13.09 -17.68
C SER A 155 -2.75 11.96 -17.15
N LEU A 156 -3.85 12.27 -16.45
CA LEU A 156 -4.69 11.26 -15.79
C LEU A 156 -5.72 10.59 -16.72
N LEU A 157 -6.26 11.30 -17.71
CA LEU A 157 -7.32 10.77 -18.59
C LEU A 157 -6.92 9.50 -19.37
N PRO A 158 -5.72 9.41 -19.97
CA PRO A 158 -5.28 8.17 -20.63
C PRO A 158 -5.22 6.99 -19.66
N LEU A 159 -4.74 7.22 -18.42
CA LEU A 159 -4.66 6.18 -17.38
C LEU A 159 -6.06 5.74 -16.93
N ALA A 160 -6.96 6.70 -16.70
CA ALA A 160 -8.36 6.42 -16.37
C ALA A 160 -9.06 5.62 -17.49
N CYS A 161 -8.82 5.95 -18.76
CA CYS A 161 -9.38 5.19 -19.88
C CYS A 161 -8.85 3.77 -19.94
N LYS A 162 -7.53 3.57 -19.76
CA LYS A 162 -6.93 2.24 -19.71
C LYS A 162 -7.58 1.41 -18.60
N MET A 163 -7.76 1.98 -17.41
CA MET A 163 -8.43 1.31 -16.29
C MET A 163 -9.91 1.02 -16.57
N GLY A 164 -10.64 1.96 -17.19
CA GLY A 164 -12.06 1.79 -17.53
C GLY A 164 -12.28 0.63 -18.49
N ARG A 165 -11.37 0.45 -19.47
CA ARG A 165 -11.43 -0.65 -20.44
C ARG A 165 -11.28 -2.04 -19.81
N GLU A 166 -10.58 -2.16 -18.69
CA GLU A 166 -10.43 -3.43 -17.97
C GLU A 166 -11.74 -3.88 -17.31
N LEU A 167 -12.67 -2.95 -17.05
CA LEU A 167 -13.98 -3.26 -16.47
C LEU A 167 -13.86 -4.09 -15.19
N ARG A 168 -12.92 -3.70 -14.30
CA ARG A 168 -12.74 -4.30 -12.97
C ARG A 168 -13.25 -3.40 -11.84
N ALA A 169 -13.23 -2.09 -12.06
CA ALA A 169 -13.71 -1.05 -11.17
C ALA A 169 -14.67 -0.10 -11.90
N TYR A 170 -15.44 0.70 -11.16
CA TYR A 170 -16.16 1.86 -11.68
C TYR A 170 -15.21 3.04 -11.67
N VAL A 171 -14.77 3.46 -12.85
CA VAL A 171 -13.80 4.56 -12.99
C VAL A 171 -14.54 5.88 -13.09
N HIS A 172 -14.24 6.78 -12.16
CA HIS A 172 -14.77 8.13 -12.08
C HIS A 172 -13.67 9.14 -12.38
N PHE A 173 -14.01 10.24 -13.04
CA PHE A 173 -13.10 11.35 -13.30
C PHE A 173 -13.74 12.65 -12.83
N ALA A 174 -13.14 13.32 -11.85
CA ALA A 174 -13.58 14.62 -11.35
C ALA A 174 -12.65 15.74 -11.80
N LEU A 175 -13.22 16.78 -12.41
CA LEU A 175 -12.50 18.02 -12.74
C LEU A 175 -12.77 19.07 -11.65
N LEU A 176 -11.71 19.53 -10.98
CA LEU A 176 -11.72 20.54 -9.92
C LEU A 176 -10.92 21.79 -10.33
N SER A 177 -10.95 22.14 -11.61
CA SER A 177 -10.07 23.14 -12.23
C SER A 177 -10.58 24.57 -12.14
N ARG A 178 -9.65 25.53 -12.22
CA ARG A 178 -9.93 26.97 -12.41
C ARG A 178 -10.43 27.30 -13.83
N ASN A 179 -10.23 26.40 -14.79
CA ASN A 179 -10.55 26.65 -16.19
C ASN A 179 -11.99 26.26 -16.52
N ASP A 180 -12.66 27.09 -17.32
CA ASP A 180 -14.08 26.94 -17.72
C ASP A 180 -14.33 26.01 -18.93
N ILE A 181 -13.43 25.06 -19.21
CA ILE A 181 -13.58 24.10 -20.32
C ILE A 181 -14.82 23.21 -20.14
N LYS A 182 -15.57 22.87 -21.20
CA LYS A 182 -16.67 21.91 -21.06
C LYS A 182 -16.14 20.48 -20.93
N ILE A 183 -16.82 19.61 -20.19
CA ILE A 183 -16.40 18.21 -20.02
C ILE A 183 -16.35 17.48 -21.36
N GLU A 184 -17.27 17.76 -22.28
CA GLU A 184 -17.29 17.18 -23.63
C GLU A 184 -16.06 17.60 -24.45
N GLU A 185 -15.63 18.85 -24.30
CA GLU A 185 -14.45 19.39 -24.97
C GLU A 185 -13.17 18.79 -24.38
N LEU A 186 -13.07 18.69 -23.04
CA LEU A 186 -11.97 18.02 -22.37
C LEU A 186 -11.81 16.57 -22.85
N ARG A 187 -12.93 15.86 -23.04
CA ARG A 187 -12.93 14.49 -23.59
C ARG A 187 -12.45 14.45 -25.03
N ALA A 188 -12.94 15.35 -25.88
CA ALA A 188 -12.58 15.40 -27.29
C ALA A 188 -11.09 15.69 -27.49
N VAL A 189 -10.54 16.67 -26.76
CA VAL A 189 -9.13 17.05 -26.83
C VAL A 189 -8.20 15.91 -26.42
N ASN A 190 -8.62 15.08 -25.45
CA ASN A 190 -7.83 13.94 -24.97
C ASN A 190 -8.14 12.61 -25.67
N GLY A 191 -8.89 12.63 -26.78
CA GLY A 191 -9.23 11.41 -27.53
C GLY A 191 -10.09 10.40 -26.76
N ILE A 192 -10.84 10.85 -25.75
CA ILE A 192 -11.65 10.00 -24.88
C ILE A 192 -13.02 9.75 -25.53
N GLY A 193 -13.08 8.65 -26.29
CA GLY A 193 -14.30 8.17 -26.95
C GLY A 193 -15.25 7.40 -26.03
N LYS A 194 -16.32 6.84 -26.62
CA LYS A 194 -17.29 5.98 -25.91
C LYS A 194 -16.71 4.63 -25.45
N SER A 195 -15.56 4.23 -25.98
CA SER A 195 -14.85 3.01 -25.58
C SER A 195 -14.14 3.13 -24.23
N CYS A 196 -13.92 4.36 -23.76
CA CYS A 196 -13.40 4.64 -22.43
C CYS A 196 -14.58 4.69 -21.46
N GLU A 197 -14.78 3.60 -20.72
CA GLU A 197 -15.82 3.46 -19.70
C GLU A 197 -15.44 4.28 -18.46
N ILE A 198 -15.67 5.60 -18.52
CA ILE A 198 -15.36 6.58 -17.48
C ILE A 198 -16.62 7.40 -17.17
N ILE A 199 -16.92 7.57 -15.89
CA ILE A 199 -18.00 8.41 -15.38
C ILE A 199 -17.42 9.79 -15.01
N PHE A 200 -17.89 10.84 -15.65
CA PHE A 200 -17.38 12.19 -15.42
C PHE A 200 -18.19 12.95 -14.35
N HIS A 201 -17.46 13.70 -13.53
CA HIS A 201 -18.00 14.60 -12.51
C HIS A 201 -17.42 16.00 -12.72
N ASP A 202 -18.29 16.98 -12.92
CA ASP A 202 -17.88 18.38 -12.90
C ASP A 202 -17.98 18.91 -11.47
N ALA A 203 -16.83 19.03 -10.82
CA ALA A 203 -16.69 19.45 -9.44
C ALA A 203 -16.15 20.89 -9.32
N ARG A 204 -16.25 21.68 -10.39
CA ARG A 204 -15.82 23.08 -10.39
C ARG A 204 -16.84 23.96 -9.66
N ALA A 205 -16.32 24.92 -8.89
CA ALA A 205 -17.15 25.92 -8.24
C ALA A 205 -17.55 27.03 -9.21
N GLU A 206 -18.64 27.73 -8.90
CA GLU A 206 -19.07 28.94 -9.62
C GLU A 206 -17.92 29.96 -9.67
N PHE A 207 -17.69 30.58 -10.84
CA PHE A 207 -16.62 31.54 -11.12
C PHE A 207 -15.18 31.02 -10.85
N PRO A 208 -14.79 29.87 -11.43
CA PRO A 208 -13.53 29.21 -11.08
C PRO A 208 -12.30 29.99 -11.56
N SER A 209 -12.43 30.74 -12.66
CA SER A 209 -11.35 31.51 -13.29
C SER A 209 -10.93 32.76 -12.51
N ILE A 210 -11.87 33.40 -11.81
CA ILE A 210 -11.65 34.63 -11.01
C ILE A 210 -11.61 34.39 -9.50
N SER A 211 -11.70 33.14 -9.05
CA SER A 211 -11.68 32.79 -7.62
C SER A 211 -10.34 33.12 -6.97
N SER A 212 -10.36 33.60 -5.73
CA SER A 212 -9.14 33.69 -4.90
C SER A 212 -8.49 32.33 -4.67
N ASP A 213 -7.25 32.31 -4.20
CA ASP A 213 -6.54 31.07 -3.84
C ASP A 213 -7.17 30.37 -2.63
N GLU A 214 -7.57 31.12 -1.62
CA GLU A 214 -8.26 30.59 -0.44
C GLU A 214 -9.62 29.98 -0.79
N ARG A 215 -10.43 30.69 -1.60
CA ARG A 215 -11.73 30.19 -2.06
C ARG A 215 -11.56 28.92 -2.90
N PHE A 216 -10.58 28.90 -3.79
CA PHE A 216 -10.33 27.74 -4.65
C PHE A 216 -9.92 26.51 -3.83
N ALA A 217 -8.99 26.65 -2.88
CA ALA A 217 -8.61 25.57 -1.96
C ALA A 217 -9.83 25.02 -1.20
N LYS A 218 -10.65 25.90 -0.62
CA LYS A 218 -11.90 25.54 0.06
C LYS A 218 -12.91 24.86 -0.87
N SER A 219 -12.93 25.24 -2.15
CA SER A 219 -13.80 24.60 -3.13
C SER A 219 -13.38 23.16 -3.44
N VAL A 220 -12.08 22.90 -3.56
CA VAL A 220 -11.52 21.56 -3.77
C VAL A 220 -11.83 20.67 -2.57
N GLU A 221 -11.58 21.18 -1.36
CA GLU A 221 -11.89 20.48 -0.10
C GLU A 221 -13.37 20.06 -0.05
N ARG A 222 -14.29 21.00 -0.32
CA ARG A 222 -15.73 20.70 -0.28
C ARG A 222 -16.18 19.76 -1.39
N ALA A 223 -15.62 19.88 -2.59
CA ALA A 223 -15.91 18.95 -3.68
C ALA A 223 -15.51 17.53 -3.29
N LEU A 224 -14.30 17.34 -2.75
CA LEU A 224 -13.84 16.02 -2.29
C LEU A 224 -14.67 15.49 -1.12
N TYR A 225 -15.10 16.35 -0.20
CA TYR A 225 -16.04 15.96 0.86
C TYR A 225 -17.35 15.40 0.29
N HIS A 226 -17.97 16.09 -0.68
CA HIS A 226 -19.19 15.61 -1.32
C HIS A 226 -18.96 14.31 -2.09
N ILE A 227 -17.87 14.21 -2.85
CA ILE A 227 -17.52 12.99 -3.57
C ILE A 227 -17.31 11.83 -2.60
N ASN A 228 -16.58 12.03 -1.51
CA ASN A 228 -16.33 11.00 -0.51
C ASN A 228 -17.63 10.48 0.12
N ASN A 229 -18.56 11.37 0.47
CA ASN A 229 -19.80 11.00 1.15
C ASN A 229 -20.85 10.32 0.22
N TYR A 230 -20.82 10.61 -1.08
CA TYR A 230 -21.79 10.05 -2.03
C TYR A 230 -21.25 8.87 -2.84
N MET A 231 -19.94 8.85 -3.12
CA MET A 231 -19.29 7.83 -3.94
C MET A 231 -18.52 6.81 -3.11
N HIS A 232 -18.02 7.18 -1.92
CA HIS A 232 -17.11 6.38 -1.09
C HIS A 232 -15.99 5.72 -1.93
N PRO A 233 -15.14 6.51 -2.61
CA PRO A 233 -14.10 5.97 -3.48
C PRO A 233 -13.12 5.09 -2.67
N GLN A 234 -12.75 3.94 -3.22
CA GLN A 234 -11.77 3.02 -2.62
C GLN A 234 -10.33 3.47 -2.87
N ALA A 235 -10.12 4.25 -3.93
CA ALA A 235 -8.85 4.86 -4.27
C ALA A 235 -9.11 6.21 -4.94
N ILE A 236 -8.28 7.19 -4.60
CA ILE A 236 -8.25 8.52 -5.24
C ILE A 236 -6.88 8.69 -5.86
N ILE A 237 -6.86 8.92 -7.17
CA ILE A 237 -5.65 9.11 -7.97
C ILE A 237 -5.62 10.58 -8.40
N VAL A 238 -4.58 11.28 -7.98
CA VAL A 238 -4.34 12.69 -8.31
C VAL A 238 -2.99 12.83 -8.98
N ASP A 239 -2.84 13.89 -9.76
CA ASP A 239 -1.55 14.29 -10.30
C ASP A 239 -1.00 15.45 -9.47
N SER A 240 0.07 15.17 -8.71
CA SER A 240 0.78 16.16 -7.90
C SER A 240 1.78 17.00 -8.69
N SER A 241 2.00 16.72 -9.99
CA SER A 241 2.95 17.46 -10.82
C SER A 241 2.54 18.92 -11.08
N GLY A 242 1.31 19.31 -10.69
CA GLY A 242 0.75 20.66 -10.82
C GLY A 242 1.26 21.71 -9.82
N HIS A 243 2.03 21.34 -8.78
CA HIS A 243 2.73 22.32 -7.91
C HIS A 243 3.94 23.00 -8.62
N ARG A 244 4.21 22.62 -9.88
CA ARG A 244 5.26 23.20 -10.73
C ARG A 244 4.90 24.60 -11.23
N ILE A 245 5.08 25.66 -10.43
CA ILE A 245 5.73 26.95 -10.85
C ILE A 245 6.36 27.73 -9.66
N THR A 246 6.86 27.06 -8.62
CA THR A 246 7.87 27.69 -7.74
C THR A 246 8.97 26.68 -7.45
N ARG A 247 10.00 26.72 -8.31
CA ARG A 247 11.24 25.94 -8.28
C ARG A 247 11.09 24.43 -8.51
N ARG A 248 11.78 23.96 -9.55
CA ARG A 248 12.32 22.60 -9.57
C ARG A 248 13.13 22.47 -8.27
N GLY A 249 13.11 21.33 -7.58
CA GLY A 249 13.96 21.14 -6.40
C GLY A 249 15.42 21.20 -6.82
N ASP A 250 15.95 22.41 -6.99
CA ASP A 250 17.33 22.66 -7.40
C ASP A 250 18.27 22.30 -6.24
N THR A 251 17.72 22.17 -5.02
CA THR A 251 18.42 21.78 -3.80
C THR A 251 17.85 20.49 -3.22
N GLU A 252 18.71 19.76 -2.53
CA GLU A 252 18.35 18.54 -1.80
C GLU A 252 17.28 18.79 -0.72
N GLU A 253 17.31 19.97 -0.08
CA GLU A 253 16.36 20.36 0.96
C GLU A 253 14.95 20.53 0.39
N GLU A 254 14.80 21.33 -0.67
CA GLU A 254 13.50 21.56 -1.33
C GLU A 254 12.93 20.24 -1.89
N SER A 255 13.78 19.39 -2.48
CA SER A 255 13.37 18.06 -3.00
C SER A 255 12.89 17.13 -1.88
N SER A 256 13.62 17.06 -0.77
CA SER A 256 13.28 16.21 0.38
C SER A 256 11.98 16.62 1.06
N VAL A 257 11.78 17.92 1.32
CA VAL A 257 10.54 18.44 1.92
C VAL A 257 9.36 18.12 1.02
N ARG A 258 9.45 18.46 -0.27
CA ARG A 258 8.38 18.23 -1.24
C ARG A 258 8.01 16.75 -1.35
N PHE A 259 9.00 15.85 -1.30
CA PHE A 259 8.76 14.41 -1.36
C PHE A 259 8.01 13.91 -0.12
N LEU A 260 8.45 14.29 1.08
CA LEU A 260 7.83 13.84 2.34
C LEU A 260 6.44 14.45 2.57
N GLU A 261 6.22 15.69 2.13
CA GLU A 261 4.93 16.38 2.18
C GLU A 261 3.96 15.95 1.07
N GLY A 262 4.47 15.28 0.03
CA GLY A 262 3.67 14.83 -1.11
C GLY A 262 2.60 13.80 -0.74
N PHE A 263 2.76 13.10 0.38
CA PHE A 263 1.77 12.16 0.90
C PHE A 263 1.78 12.11 2.43
N TRP A 264 0.59 12.12 3.04
CA TRP A 264 0.41 12.02 4.49
C TRP A 264 -0.53 10.87 4.86
N PRO A 265 -0.15 9.96 5.79
CA PRO A 265 -1.03 8.88 6.23
C PRO A 265 -2.21 9.42 7.03
N THR A 266 -3.45 9.11 6.60
CA THR A 266 -4.69 9.55 7.28
C THR A 266 -4.76 9.09 8.73
N ASN A 267 -4.32 7.85 8.99
CA ASN A 267 -4.11 7.32 10.33
C ASN A 267 -2.72 6.69 10.37
N PRO A 268 -1.72 7.29 11.04
CA PRO A 268 -0.35 6.76 11.08
C PRO A 268 -0.24 5.31 11.55
N ASP A 269 -1.16 4.85 12.40
CA ASP A 269 -1.14 3.48 12.92
C ASP A 269 -1.64 2.44 11.90
N LEU A 270 -2.52 2.84 10.97
CA LEU A 270 -3.23 1.91 10.06
C LEU A 270 -3.02 2.20 8.57
N SER A 271 -2.53 3.39 8.24
CA SER A 271 -2.27 3.85 6.87
C SER A 271 -0.75 3.92 6.69
N HIS A 272 -0.23 3.21 5.70
CA HIS A 272 1.20 3.09 5.44
C HIS A 272 1.53 3.66 4.06
N VAL A 273 2.79 4.04 3.82
CA VAL A 273 3.21 4.75 2.61
C VAL A 273 4.01 3.81 1.72
N LEU A 274 3.49 3.48 0.53
CA LEU A 274 4.22 2.69 -0.46
C LEU A 274 4.99 3.64 -1.37
N VAL A 275 6.32 3.61 -1.29
CA VAL A 275 7.23 4.36 -2.15
C VAL A 275 7.69 3.45 -3.29
N LEU A 276 7.52 3.94 -4.52
CA LEU A 276 7.94 3.26 -5.75
C LEU A 276 8.74 4.25 -6.61
N SER A 277 9.92 3.85 -7.04
CA SER A 277 10.68 4.60 -8.04
C SER A 277 10.09 4.39 -9.44
N PRO A 278 10.25 5.35 -10.37
CA PRO A 278 9.66 5.26 -11.71
C PRO A 278 10.07 4.02 -12.52
N GLN A 279 11.22 3.44 -12.20
CA GLN A 279 11.78 2.27 -12.85
C GLN A 279 11.34 0.93 -12.23
N VAL A 280 10.48 0.94 -11.22
CA VAL A 280 10.01 -0.30 -10.57
C VAL A 280 8.81 -0.88 -11.31
N GLU A 281 8.88 -2.17 -11.62
CA GLU A 281 7.74 -2.98 -12.03
C GLU A 281 7.35 -3.95 -10.89
N LEU A 282 6.08 -3.88 -10.48
CA LEU A 282 5.52 -4.72 -9.43
C LEU A 282 4.90 -6.00 -10.00
N SER A 283 5.13 -7.13 -9.32
CA SER A 283 4.44 -8.38 -9.63
C SER A 283 2.97 -8.32 -9.19
N PRO A 284 2.06 -9.13 -9.77
CA PRO A 284 0.69 -9.25 -9.27
C PRO A 284 0.57 -9.68 -7.79
N ASN A 285 1.63 -10.27 -7.22
CA ASN A 285 1.64 -10.80 -5.85
C ASN A 285 2.14 -9.80 -4.80
N TYR A 286 2.70 -8.65 -5.22
CA TYR A 286 3.31 -7.68 -4.30
C TYR A 286 2.38 -7.30 -3.14
N TYR A 287 1.10 -7.06 -3.44
CA TYR A 287 0.13 -6.61 -2.46
C TYR A 287 -0.23 -7.72 -1.47
N HIS A 288 -0.27 -8.96 -1.93
CA HIS A 288 -0.50 -10.12 -1.05
C HIS A 288 0.65 -10.28 -0.05
N TYR A 289 1.88 -10.11 -0.52
CA TYR A 289 3.05 -10.11 0.36
C TYR A 289 3.02 -8.97 1.36
N LEU A 290 2.82 -7.72 0.93
CA LEU A 290 2.77 -6.58 1.85
C LEU A 290 1.70 -6.78 2.92
N LYS A 291 0.52 -7.27 2.55
CA LYS A 291 -0.54 -7.55 3.51
C LYS A 291 -0.12 -8.63 4.52
N LEU A 292 0.49 -9.72 4.05
CA LEU A 292 0.97 -10.79 4.92
C LEU A 292 2.09 -10.31 5.85
N ALA A 293 3.07 -9.58 5.31
CA ALA A 293 4.22 -9.06 6.03
C ALA A 293 3.83 -8.00 7.06
N VAL A 294 2.89 -7.11 6.75
CA VAL A 294 2.35 -6.15 7.71
C VAL A 294 1.61 -6.87 8.84
N LEU A 295 0.79 -7.88 8.53
CA LEU A 295 0.11 -8.66 9.56
C LEU A 295 1.10 -9.41 10.47
N GLU A 296 2.16 -9.99 9.91
CA GLU A 296 3.17 -10.74 10.67
C GLU A 296 4.10 -9.84 11.49
N TYR A 297 4.63 -8.78 10.87
CA TYR A 297 5.72 -7.99 11.46
C TYR A 297 5.25 -6.74 12.21
N ARG A 298 4.04 -6.25 11.95
CA ARG A 298 3.47 -5.08 12.65
C ARG A 298 2.35 -5.44 13.62
N TYR A 299 1.41 -6.30 13.21
CA TYR A 299 0.18 -6.53 13.97
C TYR A 299 0.09 -7.87 14.70
N SER A 300 1.06 -8.76 14.51
CA SER A 300 1.03 -10.07 15.15
C SER A 300 1.26 -9.95 16.66
N GLY A 301 0.70 -10.89 17.43
CA GLY A 301 0.97 -11.00 18.86
C GLY A 301 2.47 -11.04 19.17
N PRO A 302 3.27 -11.92 18.54
CA PRO A 302 4.71 -11.96 18.75
C PRO A 302 5.43 -10.62 18.48
N ALA A 303 5.06 -9.91 17.40
CA ALA A 303 5.64 -8.62 17.08
C ALA A 303 5.39 -7.59 18.19
N ILE A 304 4.15 -7.50 18.67
CA ILE A 304 3.74 -6.56 19.71
C ILE A 304 4.34 -6.91 21.07
N TYR A 305 4.30 -8.18 21.48
CA TYR A 305 4.79 -8.61 22.80
C TYR A 305 6.31 -8.43 22.95
N GLN A 306 7.07 -8.58 21.88
CA GLN A 306 8.52 -8.41 21.87
C GLN A 306 8.94 -7.00 21.41
N ALA A 307 7.97 -6.09 21.19
CA ALA A 307 8.18 -4.73 20.72
C ALA A 307 8.96 -4.63 19.40
N TRP A 308 8.89 -5.66 18.55
CA TRP A 308 9.47 -5.63 17.20
C TRP A 308 8.70 -4.68 16.29
N ASP A 309 7.38 -4.58 16.48
CA ASP A 309 6.50 -3.66 15.78
C ASP A 309 6.99 -2.19 15.86
N LYS A 310 7.65 -1.84 16.97
CA LYS A 310 8.22 -0.51 17.21
C LYS A 310 9.53 -0.26 16.49
N ARG A 311 10.21 -1.30 16.01
CA ARG A 311 11.52 -1.23 15.36
C ARG A 311 11.45 -1.31 13.83
N VAL A 312 10.32 -1.75 13.28
CA VAL A 312 10.12 -1.82 11.81
C VAL A 312 9.94 -0.41 11.26
N PHE A 313 10.87 0.00 10.39
CA PHE A 313 10.78 1.24 9.61
C PHE A 313 9.93 1.04 8.35
N SER A 314 10.28 0.01 7.59
CA SER A 314 9.68 -0.29 6.30
C SER A 314 9.84 -1.77 5.91
N LEU A 315 9.10 -2.17 4.88
CA LEU A 315 9.16 -3.49 4.25
C LEU A 315 9.60 -3.30 2.79
N SER A 316 10.73 -3.88 2.41
CA SER A 316 11.23 -3.84 1.03
C SER A 316 10.50 -4.84 0.13
N LEU A 317 10.40 -4.52 -1.16
CA LEU A 317 9.89 -5.40 -2.22
C LEU A 317 11.00 -5.89 -3.15
N ASP A 318 12.07 -5.11 -3.31
CA ASP A 318 13.25 -5.46 -4.10
C ASP A 318 14.50 -5.62 -3.22
N LEU A 319 15.57 -6.09 -3.85
CA LEU A 319 16.92 -6.08 -3.31
C LEU A 319 17.76 -5.05 -4.06
N PRO A 320 18.53 -4.20 -3.37
CA PRO A 320 19.40 -3.27 -4.05
C PRO A 320 20.56 -4.03 -4.68
N SER A 321 20.97 -3.62 -5.87
CA SER A 321 22.13 -4.19 -6.58
C SER A 321 23.46 -3.75 -5.97
N LYS A 322 23.48 -2.57 -5.34
CA LYS A 322 24.66 -1.96 -4.69
C LYS A 322 24.34 -1.56 -3.25
N ASN A 323 25.38 -1.37 -2.46
CA ASN A 323 25.29 -0.75 -1.15
C ASN A 323 24.89 0.74 -1.22
N LEU A 324 24.54 1.33 -0.08
CA LEU A 324 24.01 2.71 -0.01
C LEU A 324 24.98 3.78 -0.52
N ASP A 325 26.29 3.57 -0.37
CA ASP A 325 27.34 4.46 -0.87
C ASP A 325 27.66 4.21 -2.37
N ALA A 326 26.97 3.25 -3.00
CA ALA A 326 27.12 2.80 -4.37
C ALA A 326 28.56 2.35 -4.74
N SER A 327 29.38 2.00 -3.76
CA SER A 327 30.79 1.65 -3.94
C SER A 327 30.99 0.19 -4.35
N ALA A 328 30.12 -0.73 -3.92
CA ALA A 328 30.25 -2.16 -4.14
C ALA A 328 28.89 -2.84 -4.40
N PRO A 329 28.87 -3.96 -5.15
CA PRO A 329 27.67 -4.79 -5.27
C PRO A 329 27.22 -5.32 -3.91
N PHE A 330 25.93 -5.25 -3.63
CA PHE A 330 25.38 -5.76 -2.39
C PHE A 330 25.14 -7.27 -2.49
N VAL A 331 25.60 -8.03 -1.49
CA VAL A 331 25.40 -9.48 -1.42
C VAL A 331 24.49 -9.80 -0.23
N PRO A 332 23.26 -10.27 -0.46
CA PRO A 332 22.33 -10.55 0.64
C PRO A 332 22.83 -11.72 1.51
N PRO A 333 22.55 -11.70 2.82
CA PRO A 333 23.00 -12.74 3.73
C PRO A 333 22.31 -14.08 3.43
N THR A 334 23.08 -15.16 3.53
CA THR A 334 22.60 -16.54 3.42
C THR A 334 22.64 -17.24 4.78
N LYS A 335 21.74 -18.21 4.99
CA LYS A 335 21.61 -18.98 6.25
C LYS A 335 22.89 -19.75 6.64
N HIS A 336 23.70 -20.18 5.67
CA HIS A 336 24.85 -21.07 5.91
C HIS A 336 26.17 -20.35 6.23
N ALA A 337 26.22 -19.02 6.26
CA ALA A 337 27.47 -18.29 6.46
C ALA A 337 28.00 -18.31 7.92
N GLY A 338 27.49 -19.19 8.79
CA GLY A 338 27.83 -19.22 10.22
C GLY A 338 27.88 -20.59 10.92
N GLU A 339 27.70 -21.72 10.22
CA GLU A 339 27.80 -23.05 10.84
C GLU A 339 29.14 -23.70 10.45
N LEU A 340 30.18 -23.41 11.23
CA LEU A 340 31.41 -24.21 11.29
C LEU A 340 31.12 -25.46 12.13
N ASP A 341 30.70 -26.56 11.50
CA ASP A 341 31.16 -27.94 11.78
C ASP A 341 30.27 -29.00 11.11
N GLY A 342 30.84 -29.77 10.17
CA GLY A 342 30.28 -31.03 9.68
C GLY A 342 30.31 -31.19 8.15
N PRO A 343 31.14 -32.10 7.60
CA PRO A 343 31.09 -32.43 6.18
C PRO A 343 29.91 -33.39 5.91
N GLU A 344 28.71 -32.86 5.70
CA GLU A 344 27.65 -33.65 5.06
C GLU A 344 27.85 -33.67 3.55
N LEU A 345 28.49 -34.74 3.06
CA LEU A 345 28.52 -35.06 1.64
C LEU A 345 27.10 -35.37 1.15
N GLY A 346 26.56 -34.53 0.28
CA GLY A 346 25.54 -34.96 -0.70
C GLY A 346 24.27 -34.12 -0.82
N ALA A 347 24.05 -33.10 0.00
CA ALA A 347 22.96 -32.15 -0.26
C ALA A 347 23.43 -31.10 -1.27
N GLN A 348 22.77 -31.01 -2.43
CA GLN A 348 22.88 -29.84 -3.30
C GLN A 348 22.39 -28.64 -2.49
N SER A 349 23.32 -27.89 -1.89
CA SER A 349 23.02 -26.69 -1.12
C SER A 349 22.56 -25.60 -2.09
N SER A 350 21.25 -25.53 -2.36
CA SER A 350 20.66 -24.28 -2.84
C SER A 350 20.88 -23.27 -1.72
N SER A 351 21.84 -22.36 -1.88
CA SER A 351 22.09 -21.25 -0.97
C SER A 351 20.89 -20.30 -1.00
N GLN A 352 19.80 -20.69 -0.34
CA GLN A 352 18.57 -19.91 -0.31
C GLN A 352 18.84 -18.67 0.55
N SER A 353 19.01 -17.53 -0.10
CA SER A 353 18.99 -16.23 0.54
C SER A 353 17.67 -16.09 1.29
N THR A 354 17.71 -15.77 2.57
CA THR A 354 16.50 -15.62 3.39
C THR A 354 16.23 -14.17 3.68
N SER A 355 15.00 -13.86 4.07
CA SER A 355 14.69 -12.50 4.54
C SER A 355 15.60 -12.08 5.68
N PHE A 356 15.92 -10.80 5.72
CA PHE A 356 16.89 -10.24 6.66
C PHE A 356 16.46 -8.84 7.11
N LEU A 357 17.05 -8.40 8.23
CA LEU A 357 16.85 -7.07 8.79
C LEU A 357 18.05 -6.20 8.44
N TRP A 358 17.82 -4.98 8.01
CA TRP A 358 18.90 -4.06 7.68
C TRP A 358 18.56 -2.64 8.14
N GLN A 359 19.49 -1.95 8.80
CA GLN A 359 19.32 -0.55 9.23
C GLN A 359 19.31 0.45 8.04
N ALA A 360 19.58 -0.01 6.82
CA ALA A 360 19.44 0.76 5.60
C ALA A 360 17.97 0.80 5.11
N PRO A 361 17.39 1.98 4.85
CA PRO A 361 16.12 2.10 4.14
C PRO A 361 16.29 1.90 2.62
N ASN A 362 15.18 1.56 1.95
CA ASN A 362 15.12 1.40 0.49
C ASN A 362 14.28 2.51 -0.16
N SER A 363 14.79 3.13 -1.23
CA SER A 363 14.07 4.14 -2.02
C SER A 363 13.40 3.60 -3.29
N ASN A 364 13.73 2.37 -3.74
CA ASN A 364 13.21 1.80 -4.97
C ASN A 364 11.77 1.29 -4.78
N ALA A 365 11.57 0.25 -3.97
CA ALA A 365 10.26 -0.32 -3.75
C ALA A 365 10.09 -0.73 -2.29
N ALA A 366 9.46 0.11 -1.47
CA ALA A 366 9.27 -0.19 -0.05
C ALA A 366 7.99 0.42 0.54
N LEU A 367 7.37 -0.31 1.46
CA LEU A 367 6.26 0.15 2.29
C LEU A 367 6.77 0.67 3.63
N PHE A 368 6.70 1.98 3.85
CA PHE A 368 7.04 2.63 5.12
C PHE A 368 5.84 2.63 6.08
N MET A 369 6.11 2.34 7.36
CA MET A 369 5.08 2.41 8.39
C MET A 369 4.62 3.88 8.56
N GLY A 370 3.32 4.08 8.81
CA GLY A 370 2.73 5.42 8.77
C GLY A 370 3.21 6.33 9.90
N ASP A 371 3.35 5.78 11.10
CA ASP A 371 3.96 6.42 12.26
C ASP A 371 5.42 6.82 11.99
N ARG A 372 6.18 5.94 11.34
CA ARG A 372 7.58 6.18 10.97
C ARG A 372 7.73 7.23 9.87
N TRP A 373 6.80 7.27 8.92
CA TRP A 373 6.75 8.32 7.90
C TRP A 373 6.47 9.70 8.51
N ALA A 374 5.49 9.78 9.42
CA ALA A 374 5.18 11.02 10.12
C ALA A 374 6.36 11.49 11.00
N GLU A 375 7.06 10.55 11.65
CA GLU A 375 8.26 10.84 12.42
C GLU A 375 9.42 11.32 11.54
N LEU A 376 9.63 10.69 10.37
CA LEU A 376 10.62 11.13 9.37
C LEU A 376 10.37 12.56 8.93
N HIS A 377 9.12 12.90 8.63
CA HIS A 377 8.75 14.27 8.29
C HIS A 377 9.08 15.25 9.44
N GLY A 378 8.69 14.93 10.67
CA GLY A 378 8.99 15.76 11.85
C GLY A 378 10.49 15.91 12.12
N PHE A 379 11.25 14.83 11.90
CA PHE A 379 12.71 14.82 11.98
C PHE A 379 13.35 15.76 10.95
N VAL A 380 12.93 15.67 9.69
CA VAL A 380 13.47 16.50 8.59
C VAL A 380 13.08 17.97 8.77
N SER A 381 11.83 18.25 9.17
CA SER A 381 11.35 19.62 9.39
C SER A 381 12.23 20.36 10.41
N GLN A 382 12.49 19.73 11.56
CA GLN A 382 13.33 20.30 12.61
C GLN A 382 14.81 20.35 12.23
N LEU A 383 15.30 19.37 11.46
CA LEU A 383 16.68 19.36 10.97
C LEU A 383 16.95 20.57 10.09
N LEU A 384 16.06 20.84 9.13
CA LEU A 384 16.19 21.96 8.20
C LEU A 384 16.10 23.30 8.94
N GLU A 385 15.20 23.43 9.91
CA GLU A 385 15.10 24.61 10.77
C GLU A 385 16.40 24.83 11.57
N ALA A 386 16.96 23.78 12.17
CA ALA A 386 18.22 23.84 12.90
C ALA A 386 19.41 24.20 11.98
N GLN A 387 19.41 23.70 10.73
CA GLN A 387 20.47 23.97 9.76
C GLN A 387 20.59 25.45 9.39
N HIS A 388 19.47 26.17 9.29
CA HIS A 388 19.49 27.61 9.07
C HIS A 388 20.16 28.39 10.21
N GLY A 389 20.21 27.83 11.42
CA GLY A 389 20.86 28.43 12.58
C GLY A 389 22.36 28.13 12.71
N PHE A 390 22.92 27.20 11.93
CA PHE A 390 24.32 26.81 12.05
C PHE A 390 25.27 27.80 11.37
N GLN A 391 26.33 28.20 12.07
CA GLN A 391 27.44 28.97 11.48
C GLN A 391 28.27 28.13 10.49
N SER A 392 28.34 26.82 10.70
CA SER A 392 29.01 25.85 9.83
C SER A 392 28.36 24.48 9.98
N THR A 393 28.24 23.72 8.89
CA THR A 393 27.64 22.38 8.89
C THR A 393 28.41 21.43 9.81
N PRO A 394 27.78 20.84 10.84
CA PRO A 394 28.41 19.84 11.69
C PRO A 394 28.93 18.65 10.88
N ALA A 395 30.07 18.06 11.29
CA ALA A 395 30.66 16.90 10.60
C ALA A 395 29.66 15.74 10.41
N LEU A 396 28.81 15.51 11.42
CA LEU A 396 27.75 14.49 11.38
C LEU A 396 26.72 14.69 10.25
N LEU A 397 26.52 15.92 9.80
CA LEU A 397 25.63 16.24 8.68
C LEU A 397 26.38 16.37 7.35
N ALA A 398 27.66 16.76 7.40
CA ALA A 398 28.52 16.94 6.22
C ALA A 398 28.95 15.60 5.61
N GLU A 399 29.21 14.58 6.43
CA GLU A 399 29.53 13.22 6.00
C GLU A 399 28.22 12.48 5.64
N LYS A 400 27.88 12.45 4.35
CA LYS A 400 26.75 11.66 3.83
C LYS A 400 27.19 10.24 3.52
N SER A 401 26.36 9.27 3.90
CA SER A 401 26.61 7.86 3.64
C SER A 401 25.89 7.37 2.38
N VAL A 402 24.82 8.06 1.97
CA VAL A 402 24.05 7.71 0.78
C VAL A 402 24.62 8.38 -0.48
N SER A 403 24.82 7.59 -1.53
CA SER A 403 25.25 8.07 -2.86
C SER A 403 24.20 9.01 -3.48
N LYS A 404 24.67 9.92 -4.33
CA LYS A 404 23.83 10.78 -5.18
C LYS A 404 23.07 10.03 -6.27
N ASP A 405 23.24 8.71 -6.38
CA ASP A 405 22.38 7.86 -7.21
C ASP A 405 21.00 7.66 -6.59
N TYR A 406 20.88 7.84 -5.28
CA TYR A 406 19.62 7.76 -4.56
C TYR A 406 19.08 9.16 -4.24
N PRO A 407 17.75 9.30 -4.07
CA PRO A 407 17.14 10.56 -3.65
C PRO A 407 17.70 11.06 -2.31
N SER A 408 17.90 12.36 -2.20
CA SER A 408 18.41 13.06 -1.00
C SER A 408 17.64 12.73 0.28
N TRP A 409 16.32 12.53 0.20
CA TRP A 409 15.50 12.17 1.37
C TRP A 409 15.94 10.85 2.02
N LEU A 410 16.57 9.94 1.27
CA LEU A 410 17.02 8.65 1.78
C LEU A 410 18.13 8.79 2.83
N GLU A 411 18.99 9.81 2.69
CA GLU A 411 20.01 10.14 3.70
C GLU A 411 19.36 10.55 5.02
N HIS A 412 18.27 11.33 4.97
CA HIS A 412 17.51 11.67 6.17
C HIS A 412 16.84 10.46 6.81
N ALA A 413 16.25 9.58 5.98
CA ALA A 413 15.67 8.32 6.45
C ALA A 413 16.72 7.43 7.13
N LEU A 414 17.91 7.30 6.55
CA LEU A 414 19.03 6.56 7.12
C LEU A 414 19.44 7.12 8.48
N ARG A 415 19.57 8.45 8.59
CA ARG A 415 19.90 9.12 9.86
C ARG A 415 18.87 8.82 10.93
N LEU A 416 17.58 8.89 10.60
CA LEU A 416 16.52 8.54 11.56
C LEU A 416 16.62 7.06 11.98
N CYS A 417 16.83 6.14 11.04
CA CYS A 417 17.04 4.73 11.35
C CYS A 417 18.23 4.51 12.30
N ARG A 418 19.32 5.24 12.11
CA ARG A 418 20.51 5.18 12.98
C ARG A 418 20.27 5.79 14.36
N VAL A 419 19.54 6.90 14.46
CA VAL A 419 19.19 7.52 15.76
C VAL A 419 18.25 6.61 16.56
N ARG A 420 17.30 5.95 15.90
CA ARG A 420 16.24 5.19 16.57
C ARG A 420 16.48 3.69 16.64
N GLY A 421 17.47 3.17 15.92
CA GLY A 421 17.65 1.73 15.74
C GLY A 421 16.52 1.10 14.93
N TYR A 422 15.94 1.83 13.98
CA TYR A 422 14.92 1.29 13.09
C TYR A 422 15.53 0.46 11.97
N MET A 423 14.79 -0.54 11.51
CA MET A 423 15.25 -1.51 10.52
C MET A 423 14.19 -1.70 9.43
N THR A 424 14.69 -1.93 8.22
CA THR A 424 13.91 -2.37 7.06
C THR A 424 13.95 -3.89 6.99
N ILE A 425 12.82 -4.51 6.70
CA ILE A 425 12.75 -5.95 6.42
C ILE A 425 12.93 -6.15 4.93
N TYR A 426 13.96 -6.89 4.53
CA TYR A 426 14.21 -7.23 3.13
C TYR A 426 13.80 -8.68 2.84
N PRO A 427 13.18 -8.95 1.69
CA PRO A 427 12.90 -10.30 1.23
C PRO A 427 14.21 -11.02 0.84
N GLY A 428 14.23 -12.35 0.91
CA GLY A 428 15.28 -13.13 0.23
C GLY A 428 15.21 -12.97 -1.28
N ALA A 429 16.28 -13.27 -2.02
CA ALA A 429 16.37 -13.06 -3.47
C ALA A 429 15.27 -13.78 -4.27
N ASP A 430 14.92 -15.02 -3.91
CA ASP A 430 13.82 -15.74 -4.57
C ASP A 430 12.46 -15.07 -4.34
N LEU A 431 12.24 -14.52 -3.14
CA LEU A 431 11.03 -13.79 -2.83
C LEU A 431 11.03 -12.43 -3.54
N ALA A 432 12.13 -11.69 -3.50
CA ALA A 432 12.29 -10.39 -4.16
C ALA A 432 11.97 -10.48 -5.66
N ALA A 433 12.50 -11.50 -6.35
CA ALA A 433 12.24 -11.74 -7.78
C ALA A 433 10.76 -12.05 -8.10
N ASN A 434 9.96 -12.45 -7.09
CA ASN A 434 8.52 -12.66 -7.21
C ASN A 434 7.69 -11.43 -6.79
N LEU A 435 8.31 -10.33 -6.33
CA LEU A 435 7.64 -9.15 -5.79
C LEU A 435 7.81 -7.93 -6.68
N ALA A 436 9.04 -7.58 -7.04
CA ALA A 436 9.35 -6.40 -7.82
C ALA A 436 10.65 -6.58 -8.60
N THR A 437 10.76 -5.88 -9.72
CA THR A 437 12.00 -5.68 -10.46
C THR A 437 12.26 -4.19 -10.64
N THR A 438 13.54 -3.83 -10.70
CA THR A 438 14.02 -2.47 -10.91
C THR A 438 14.76 -2.45 -12.24
N HIS A 439 14.16 -1.78 -13.22
CA HIS A 439 14.61 -1.66 -14.61
C HIS A 439 15.77 -0.67 -14.72
N GLY A 440 16.95 -1.12 -15.11
CA GLY A 440 18.17 -0.30 -15.12
C GLY A 440 18.18 0.71 -16.27
N GLU A 441 17.61 0.33 -17.41
CA GLU A 441 17.42 1.16 -18.60
C GLU A 441 16.45 2.33 -18.39
N LEU A 442 15.55 2.22 -17.42
CA LEU A 442 14.60 3.27 -17.03
C LEU A 442 15.12 4.16 -15.92
N TYR A 443 16.35 3.95 -15.43
CA TYR A 443 16.92 4.76 -14.36
C TYR A 443 16.90 6.25 -14.70
N GLN A 444 16.32 7.04 -13.79
CA GLN A 444 16.33 8.48 -13.82
C GLN A 444 17.08 8.99 -12.60
N LYS A 445 18.09 9.82 -12.83
CA LYS A 445 18.83 10.49 -11.76
C LYS A 445 17.87 11.35 -10.94
N PRO A 446 18.01 11.40 -9.59
CA PRO A 446 17.21 12.28 -8.76
C PRO A 446 17.28 13.74 -9.23
N GLU A 447 16.15 14.45 -9.15
CA GLU A 447 16.00 15.78 -9.75
C GLU A 447 16.99 16.82 -9.21
N GLU A 448 17.30 16.74 -7.91
CA GLU A 448 18.26 17.58 -7.20
C GLU A 448 19.70 17.44 -7.72
N TYR A 449 20.00 16.34 -8.44
CA TYR A 449 21.32 16.04 -8.98
C TYR A 449 21.35 16.03 -10.51
N GLU A 450 20.27 16.44 -11.20
CA GLU A 450 20.22 16.48 -12.66
C GLU A 450 21.35 17.31 -13.29
N ASN A 451 21.76 18.40 -12.63
CA ASN A 451 22.80 19.29 -13.12
C ASN A 451 24.23 18.76 -12.86
N ASP A 452 24.38 17.72 -12.04
CA ASP A 452 25.68 17.12 -11.74
C ASP A 452 26.18 16.34 -12.97
N LYS A 453 27.37 16.70 -13.46
CA LYS A 453 27.99 16.12 -14.68
C LYS A 453 28.35 14.63 -14.58
N SER A 454 28.18 14.01 -13.41
CA SER A 454 28.39 12.58 -13.22
C SER A 454 27.24 11.79 -13.86
N ASN A 455 27.52 11.16 -15.00
CA ASN A 455 26.63 10.20 -15.63
C ASN A 455 27.11 8.78 -15.26
N MET A 456 26.51 8.18 -14.24
CA MET A 456 26.69 6.75 -13.97
C MET A 456 25.79 5.95 -14.91
N ARG A 457 26.38 4.96 -15.58
CA ARG A 457 25.66 4.00 -16.42
C ARG A 457 25.06 2.94 -15.51
N HIS A 458 23.74 2.82 -15.51
CA HIS A 458 23.06 1.61 -15.04
C HIS A 458 23.12 0.62 -16.20
N GLY A 459 23.66 -0.58 -15.96
CA GLY A 459 23.76 -1.62 -16.97
C GLY A 459 22.69 -2.68 -16.75
N ASP A 460 22.15 -3.22 -17.84
CA ASP A 460 21.13 -4.27 -17.85
C ASP A 460 21.54 -5.56 -17.10
N GLU A 461 22.83 -5.73 -16.79
CA GLU A 461 23.38 -6.92 -16.11
C GLU A 461 22.92 -7.05 -14.65
N ASP A 462 22.44 -5.98 -14.02
CA ASP A 462 22.01 -5.95 -12.62
C ASP A 462 20.49 -6.19 -12.44
N GLU A 463 19.74 -6.44 -13.52
CA GLU A 463 18.28 -6.55 -13.48
C GLU A 463 17.79 -7.91 -12.96
N VAL A 464 16.92 -7.87 -11.94
CA VAL A 464 16.26 -9.06 -11.43
C VAL A 464 15.05 -9.39 -12.30
N ILE A 465 15.06 -10.50 -13.02
CA ILE A 465 13.91 -10.88 -13.87
C ILE A 465 12.69 -11.22 -13.00
N LEU A 466 11.58 -10.50 -13.23
CA LEU A 466 10.32 -10.72 -12.53
C LEU A 466 9.75 -12.10 -12.87
N ARG A 467 9.62 -12.97 -11.87
CA ARG A 467 9.07 -14.31 -12.03
C ARG A 467 7.55 -14.31 -11.97
N GLN A 468 6.92 -15.04 -12.89
CA GLN A 468 5.48 -15.33 -12.85
C GLN A 468 5.22 -16.59 -12.01
N GLY A 469 5.39 -16.47 -10.69
CA GLY A 469 5.10 -17.52 -9.71
C GLY A 469 3.91 -17.21 -8.81
N THR A 470 3.52 -18.13 -7.93
CA THR A 470 2.65 -17.81 -6.81
C THR A 470 3.47 -17.22 -5.67
N LEU A 471 2.86 -16.43 -4.78
CA LEU A 471 3.55 -15.91 -3.59
C LEU A 471 4.17 -17.03 -2.76
N LEU A 472 3.50 -18.18 -2.66
CA LEU A 472 3.94 -19.32 -1.86
C LEU A 472 5.25 -19.94 -2.38
N ASP A 473 5.48 -19.88 -3.69
CA ASP A 473 6.70 -20.40 -4.31
C ASP A 473 7.95 -19.57 -3.92
N GLY A 474 7.76 -18.31 -3.53
CA GLY A 474 8.82 -17.43 -3.04
C GLY A 474 9.06 -17.52 -1.53
N LEU A 475 8.19 -18.19 -0.76
CA LEU A 475 8.35 -18.30 0.69
C LEU A 475 9.32 -19.42 1.06
N PRO A 476 10.22 -19.22 2.03
CA PRO A 476 11.17 -20.23 2.46
C PRO A 476 10.42 -21.49 2.93
N ASN A 477 10.73 -22.63 2.31
CA ASN A 477 10.14 -23.97 2.56
C ASN A 477 8.62 -24.07 2.43
N GLY A 478 7.93 -23.04 1.90
CA GLY A 478 6.45 -22.99 1.89
C GLY A 478 5.80 -22.87 3.28
N GLU A 479 6.58 -22.61 4.33
CA GLU A 479 6.13 -22.63 5.74
C GLU A 479 5.66 -21.26 6.26
N GLY A 480 5.95 -20.17 5.53
CA GLY A 480 5.51 -18.82 5.87
C GLY A 480 6.63 -17.79 5.82
N LEU A 481 6.36 -16.62 6.40
CA LEU A 481 7.36 -15.58 6.59
C LEU A 481 8.25 -15.93 7.80
N PRO A 482 9.58 -15.74 7.73
CA PRO A 482 10.48 -16.05 8.84
C PRO A 482 10.24 -15.12 10.02
N ARG A 483 10.50 -15.59 11.24
CA ARG A 483 10.37 -14.79 12.47
C ARG A 483 11.57 -13.85 12.62
N PHE A 484 11.41 -12.78 13.40
CA PHE A 484 12.50 -11.80 13.64
C PHE A 484 13.79 -12.43 14.17
N ASN A 485 13.70 -13.43 15.04
CA ASN A 485 14.86 -14.12 15.62
C ASN A 485 15.57 -15.08 14.65
N GLU A 486 14.95 -15.40 13.50
CA GLU A 486 15.53 -16.26 12.46
C GLU A 486 16.23 -15.44 11.38
N MET A 487 16.01 -14.13 11.35
CA MET A 487 16.59 -13.22 10.35
C MET A 487 18.00 -12.80 10.75
N THR A 488 18.89 -12.73 9.76
CA THR A 488 20.19 -12.07 9.93
C THR A 488 19.97 -10.57 10.05
N LEU A 489 20.68 -9.92 10.97
CA LEU A 489 20.65 -8.48 11.18
C LEU A 489 21.93 -7.82 10.63
N LEU A 490 21.73 -6.79 9.81
CA LEU A 490 22.78 -5.97 9.22
C LEU A 490 22.72 -4.53 9.74
N SER A 491 23.88 -3.97 10.04
CA SER A 491 24.11 -2.55 10.33
C SER A 491 23.95 -1.70 9.07
N TRP A 492 23.88 -0.38 9.22
CA TRP A 492 23.73 0.59 8.13
C TRP A 492 24.80 0.47 7.03
N ASP A 493 25.97 -0.07 7.39
CA ASP A 493 27.16 -0.27 6.57
C ASP A 493 27.29 -1.72 6.06
N ASP A 494 26.19 -2.46 5.92
CA ASP A 494 26.08 -3.83 5.40
C ASP A 494 26.74 -4.96 6.22
N ASN A 495 27.39 -4.62 7.33
CA ASN A 495 28.02 -5.59 8.23
C ASN A 495 27.01 -6.31 9.15
N ARG A 496 27.26 -7.60 9.43
CA ARG A 496 26.46 -8.36 10.42
C ARG A 496 26.66 -7.78 11.81
N ILE A 497 25.55 -7.57 12.53
CA ILE A 497 25.55 -6.99 13.87
C ILE A 497 24.55 -7.69 14.79
N SER A 498 24.82 -7.74 16.08
CA SER A 498 23.86 -8.23 17.08
C SER A 498 22.83 -7.15 17.44
N LEU A 499 21.68 -7.54 17.98
CA LEU A 499 20.67 -6.57 18.44
C LEU A 499 21.20 -5.69 19.58
N GLU A 500 22.04 -6.25 20.45
CA GLU A 500 22.66 -5.53 21.57
C GLU A 500 23.58 -4.42 21.03
N ASP A 501 24.51 -4.78 20.15
CA ASP A 501 25.48 -3.85 19.56
C ASP A 501 24.77 -2.77 18.74
N LEU A 502 23.73 -3.13 17.96
CA LEU A 502 22.92 -2.16 17.22
C LEU A 502 22.27 -1.13 18.16
N ASN A 503 21.76 -1.57 19.32
CA ASN A 503 21.18 -0.67 20.31
C ASN A 503 22.24 0.26 20.91
N GLU A 504 23.42 -0.27 21.24
CA GLU A 504 24.53 0.54 21.76
C GLU A 504 24.98 1.60 20.75
N GLU A 505 25.14 1.21 19.49
CA GLU A 505 25.49 2.13 18.40
C GLU A 505 24.42 3.20 18.19
N SER A 506 23.14 2.81 18.23
CA SER A 506 22.03 3.76 18.07
C SER A 506 21.97 4.77 19.22
N ILE A 507 22.17 4.32 20.47
CA ILE A 507 22.25 5.21 21.64
C ILE A 507 23.42 6.19 21.50
N LYS A 508 24.59 5.71 21.09
CA LYS A 508 25.79 6.54 20.88
C LYS A 508 25.57 7.55 19.75
N TYR A 509 24.97 7.13 18.64
CA TYR A 509 24.65 7.99 17.51
C TYR A 509 23.61 9.05 17.90
N ALA A 510 22.55 8.66 18.60
CA ALA A 510 21.52 9.57 19.11
C ALA A 510 22.10 10.62 20.08
N ALA A 511 22.96 10.21 21.02
CA ALA A 511 23.62 11.14 21.95
C ALA A 511 24.55 12.12 21.20
N GLY A 512 25.25 11.63 20.17
CA GLY A 512 26.03 12.46 19.26
C GLY A 512 25.16 13.50 18.55
N PHE A 513 24.10 13.05 17.89
CA PHE A 513 23.16 13.87 17.13
C PHE A 513 22.49 14.95 17.99
N ARG A 514 21.92 14.57 19.14
CA ARG A 514 21.27 15.52 20.07
C ARG A 514 22.20 16.64 20.49
N ARG A 515 23.48 16.33 20.72
CA ARG A 515 24.49 17.30 21.17
C ARG A 515 24.96 18.21 20.04
N THR A 516 25.22 17.68 18.85
CA THR A 516 25.83 18.44 17.74
C THR A 516 24.82 19.13 16.85
N VAL A 517 23.68 18.49 16.61
CA VAL A 517 22.61 18.96 15.72
C VAL A 517 21.44 19.49 16.54
N GLY A 518 20.99 18.71 17.53
CA GLY A 518 19.84 19.07 18.37
C GLY A 518 20.07 20.19 19.38
N GLY A 519 21.32 20.59 19.64
CA GLY A 519 21.68 21.61 20.63
C GLY A 519 21.39 21.22 22.09
N CYS A 520 21.16 19.94 22.39
CA CYS A 520 20.85 19.45 23.71
C CYS A 520 22.07 19.39 24.64
N ARG A 521 21.84 19.59 25.94
CA ARG A 521 22.88 19.44 26.98
C ARG A 521 23.20 17.97 27.22
N THR A 522 24.45 17.69 27.56
CA THR A 522 24.89 16.32 27.88
C THR A 522 24.17 15.80 29.13
N GLY A 523 23.63 14.58 29.06
CA GLY A 523 22.89 13.95 30.16
C GLY A 523 21.40 14.25 30.22
N GLN A 524 20.86 15.07 29.30
CA GLN A 524 19.42 15.26 29.17
C GLN A 524 18.78 14.04 28.50
N THR A 525 18.03 13.26 29.27
CA THR A 525 17.22 12.16 28.75
C THR A 525 15.89 12.71 28.25
N ALA A 526 15.41 12.18 27.13
CA ALA A 526 14.09 12.52 26.60
C ALA A 526 13.37 11.24 26.18
N VAL A 527 12.05 11.24 26.34
CA VAL A 527 11.20 10.16 25.86
C VAL A 527 11.04 10.32 24.35
N PRO A 528 11.14 9.24 23.55
CA PRO A 528 10.91 9.31 22.11
C PRO A 528 9.56 9.96 21.78
N ASP A 529 9.60 11.01 20.98
CA ASP A 529 8.42 11.75 20.52
C ASP A 529 8.05 11.31 19.10
N PRO A 530 6.75 11.10 18.78
CA PRO A 530 6.30 10.70 17.44
C PRO A 530 6.65 11.67 16.31
N SER A 531 6.98 12.93 16.63
CA SER A 531 7.43 13.94 15.67
C SER A 531 8.95 14.20 15.75
N ALA A 532 9.69 13.32 16.43
CA ALA A 532 11.13 13.40 16.66
C ALA A 532 11.60 14.66 17.40
N LYS A 533 10.68 15.40 18.05
CA LYS A 533 11.00 16.61 18.85
C LYS A 533 11.97 16.34 19.97
N ASP A 534 11.95 15.13 20.52
CA ASP A 534 12.87 14.77 21.58
C ASP A 534 14.33 14.92 21.16
N LEU A 535 14.67 14.81 19.87
CA LEU A 535 16.03 14.91 19.36
C LEU A 535 16.58 16.35 19.34
N TYR A 536 15.73 17.35 19.52
CA TYR A 536 16.07 18.77 19.43
C TYR A 536 15.73 19.48 20.75
N CYS A 537 16.59 20.39 21.17
CA CYS A 537 16.44 21.18 22.41
C CYS A 537 16.54 22.69 22.14
N MET A 538 16.56 23.11 20.87
CA MET A 538 16.57 24.51 20.48
C MET A 538 15.15 24.90 20.07
N GLY A 539 14.37 25.38 21.03
CA GLY A 539 12.97 25.76 20.82
C GLY A 539 12.13 25.64 22.09
N ASP A 540 11.95 26.77 22.78
CA ASP A 540 10.94 27.04 23.82
C ASP A 540 10.95 26.17 25.09
N ASP A 541 12.09 26.16 25.81
CA ASP A 541 12.03 26.09 27.28
C ASP A 541 11.57 27.48 27.79
N GLY A 542 10.26 27.67 27.82
CA GLY A 542 9.57 28.96 27.96
C GLY A 542 10.19 30.03 28.86
N VAL A 543 10.17 31.26 28.35
CA VAL A 543 10.25 32.53 29.11
C VAL A 543 8.96 33.29 28.92
#